data_AF-A0A2E0KW98-F1
#
_entry.id   AF-A0A2E0KW98-F1
#
_cell.length_a   1.000
_cell.length_b   1.000
_cell.length_c   1.000
_cell.angle_alpha   90.00
_cell.angle_beta   90.00
_cell.angle_gamma   90.00
#
_symmetry.space_group_name_H-M   'P 1'
#
loop_
_entity.id
_entity.type
_entity.pdbx_description
1 polymer ?
#
loop_
_entity_poly.entity_id
_entity_poly.type
_entity_poly.pdbx_seq_one_letter_code
_entity_poly.pdbx_strand_id
1 'polypeptide(L)'
;MNGGAFILLAGLLSTAMLLVQRTEAKRRRMTILLMLLVGFLTYYWANVRELQREFVFAVIAALVFSLLFWLFVGRYNPVGDSDENIQVLGMDD
;
A
#
# COMPACT_ATOMS: atom_id res chain seq x y z
N MET A 1 -18.56 -15.92 8.58
CA MET A 1 -17.47 -14.95 8.36
C MET A 1 -16.20 -15.56 8.94
N ASN A 2 -15.20 -15.80 8.11
CA ASN A 2 -13.92 -16.35 8.59
C ASN A 2 -13.05 -15.20 9.11
N GLY A 3 -13.07 -14.97 10.43
CA GLY A 3 -12.39 -13.83 11.07
C GLY A 3 -10.88 -13.81 10.83
N GLY A 4 -10.24 -14.99 10.83
CA GLY A 4 -8.80 -15.11 10.56
C GLY A 4 -8.44 -14.69 9.13
N ALA A 5 -9.20 -15.16 8.14
CA ALA A 5 -8.99 -14.80 6.74
C ALA A 5 -9.25 -13.30 6.50
N PHE A 6 -10.28 -12.73 7.14
CA PHE A 6 -10.56 -11.30 7.07
C PHE A 6 -9.40 -10.46 7.60
N ILE A 7 -8.87 -10.76 8.80
CA ILE A 7 -7.75 -10.00 9.39
C ILE A 7 -6.51 -10.08 8.49
N LEU A 8 -6.21 -11.27 7.96
CA LEU A 8 -5.07 -11.48 7.07
C LEU A 8 -5.22 -10.64 5.79
N LEU A 9 -6.36 -10.73 5.11
CA LEU A 9 -6.63 -9.99 3.88
C LEU A 9 -6.63 -8.47 4.13
N ALA A 10 -7.28 -8.02 5.20
CA ALA A 10 -7.36 -6.60 5.54
C ALA A 10 -5.97 -6.04 5.87
N GLY A 11 -5.18 -6.75 6.67
CA GLY A 11 -3.81 -6.37 6.98
C GLY A 11 -2.94 -6.29 5.74
N LEU A 12 -2.96 -7.35 4.91
CA LEU A 12 -2.15 -7.43 3.68
C LEU A 12 -2.49 -6.29 2.70
N LEU A 13 -3.79 -6.07 2.43
CA LEU A 13 -4.25 -5.02 1.53
C LEU A 13 -3.97 -3.61 2.08
N SER A 14 -4.11 -3.43 3.41
CA SER A 14 -3.79 -2.16 4.05
C SER A 14 -2.31 -1.84 3.92
N THR A 15 -1.43 -2.80 4.20
CA THR A 15 0.02 -2.62 4.05
C THR A 15 0.39 -2.33 2.59
N ALA A 16 -0.19 -3.06 1.63
CA ALA A 16 0.02 -2.81 0.21
C ALA A 16 -0.37 -1.37 -0.18
N MET A 17 -1.54 -0.91 0.27
CA MET A 17 -2.01 0.47 0.06
C MET A 17 -1.07 1.51 0.67
N LEU A 18 -0.58 1.28 1.89
CA LEU A 18 0.37 2.17 2.56
C LEU A 18 1.70 2.27 1.81
N LEU A 19 2.20 1.15 1.28
CA LEU A 19 3.42 1.14 0.47
C LEU A 19 3.24 1.98 -0.80
N VAL A 20 2.09 1.90 -1.47
CA VAL A 20 1.78 2.77 -2.63
C VAL A 20 1.78 4.24 -2.23
N GLN A 21 1.15 4.61 -1.11
CA GLN A 21 1.13 6.00 -0.64
C GLN A 21 2.53 6.54 -0.31
N ARG A 22 3.43 5.68 0.15
CA ARG A 22 4.80 6.04 0.57
C ARG A 22 5.84 5.93 -0.54
N THR A 23 5.42 5.61 -1.76
CA THR A 23 6.32 5.56 -2.90
C THR A 23 6.46 6.92 -3.57
N GLU A 24 7.69 7.31 -3.88
CA GLU A 24 8.02 8.51 -4.66
C GLU A 24 7.22 8.59 -5.96
N ALA A 25 6.85 9.80 -6.38
CA ALA A 25 6.07 10.02 -7.60
C ALA A 25 6.70 9.38 -8.85
N LYS A 26 8.04 9.40 -8.96
CA LYS A 26 8.83 8.80 -10.05
C LYS A 26 8.70 7.29 -10.12
N ARG A 27 8.64 6.62 -8.97
CA ARG A 27 8.54 5.14 -8.85
C ARG A 27 7.10 4.65 -8.60
N ARG A 28 6.15 5.58 -8.38
CA ARG A 28 4.77 5.27 -8.02
C ARG A 28 4.05 4.44 -9.07
N ARG A 29 4.27 4.71 -10.36
CA ARG A 29 3.65 3.91 -11.45
C ARG A 29 4.08 2.44 -11.40
N MET A 30 5.36 2.19 -11.23
CA MET A 30 5.89 0.83 -11.14
C MET A 30 5.38 0.11 -9.88
N THR A 31 5.30 0.82 -8.76
CA THR A 31 4.77 0.26 -7.52
C THR A 31 3.27 -0.02 -7.62
N ILE A 32 2.48 0.84 -8.26
CA ILE A 32 1.06 0.57 -8.54
C ILE A 32 0.91 -0.71 -9.38
N LEU A 33 1.72 -0.90 -10.42
CA LEU A 33 1.67 -2.11 -11.25
C LEU A 33 1.99 -3.38 -10.43
N LEU A 34 3.04 -3.35 -9.60
CA LEU A 34 3.37 -4.46 -8.71
C LEU A 34 2.26 -4.74 -7.70
N MET A 35 1.67 -3.69 -7.13
CA MET A 35 0.59 -3.83 -6.15
C MET A 35 -0.72 -4.30 -6.78
N LEU A 36 -0.98 -3.96 -8.04
CA LEU A 36 -2.09 -4.55 -8.81
C LEU A 36 -1.88 -6.05 -9.03
N LEU A 37 -0.65 -6.48 -9.33
CA LEU A 37 -0.32 -7.90 -9.44
C LEU A 37 -0.56 -8.63 -8.10
N VAL A 38 -0.09 -8.05 -6.99
CA VAL A 38 -0.34 -8.59 -5.64
C VAL A 38 -1.84 -8.64 -5.34
N GLY A 39 -2.57 -7.57 -5.64
CA GLY A 39 -4.03 -7.51 -5.47
C GLY A 39 -4.76 -8.58 -6.29
N PHE A 40 -4.33 -8.80 -7.54
CA PHE A 40 -4.87 -9.85 -8.40
C PHE A 40 -4.62 -11.25 -7.85
N LEU A 41 -3.40 -11.55 -7.40
CA LEU A 41 -3.08 -12.84 -6.78
C LEU A 41 -3.90 -13.08 -5.50
N THR A 42 -4.08 -12.02 -4.70
CA THR A 42 -4.88 -12.08 -3.47
C THR A 42 -6.35 -12.31 -3.77
N TYR A 43 -6.89 -11.64 -4.80
CA TYR A 43 -8.24 -11.85 -5.28
C TYR A 43 -8.45 -13.27 -5.80
N TYR A 44 -7.53 -13.77 -6.63
CA TYR A 44 -7.58 -15.13 -7.16
C TYR A 44 -7.58 -16.17 -6.03
N TRP A 45 -6.68 -16.02 -5.06
CA TRP A 45 -6.61 -16.89 -3.89
C TRP A 45 -7.90 -16.86 -3.05
N ALA A 46 -8.45 -15.67 -2.81
CA ALA A 46 -9.71 -15.51 -2.08
C ALA A 46 -10.90 -16.14 -2.81
N ASN A 47 -10.92 -16.05 -4.15
CA ASN A 47 -11.96 -16.65 -4.98
C ASN A 47 -11.89 -18.19 -4.97
N VAL A 48 -10.70 -18.77 -5.06
CA VAL A 48 -10.50 -20.24 -4.97
C VAL A 48 -10.95 -20.80 -3.61
N ARG A 49 -10.89 -19.99 -2.55
CA ARG A 49 -11.35 -20.38 -1.21
C ARG A 49 -12.78 -19.96 -0.89
N GLU A 50 -13.52 -19.44 -1.86
CA GLU A 50 -14.90 -18.95 -1.70
C GLU A 50 -15.06 -17.83 -0.63
N LEU A 51 -13.99 -17.06 -0.37
CA LEU A 51 -13.93 -15.99 0.63
C LEU A 51 -14.29 -14.61 0.07
N GLN A 52 -15.22 -14.55 -0.89
CA GLN A 52 -15.53 -13.34 -1.66
C GLN A 52 -16.06 -12.21 -0.76
N ARG A 53 -16.90 -12.54 0.23
CA ARG A 53 -17.45 -11.54 1.16
C ARG A 53 -16.36 -10.95 2.04
N GLU A 54 -15.51 -11.80 2.62
CA GLU A 54 -14.37 -11.42 3.45
C GLU A 54 -13.39 -10.53 2.67
N PHE A 55 -13.14 -10.85 1.38
CA PHE A 55 -12.29 -10.05 0.52
C PHE A 55 -12.87 -8.65 0.30
N VAL A 56 -14.16 -8.52 -0.01
CA VAL A 56 -14.81 -7.21 -0.20
C VAL A 56 -14.74 -6.38 1.08
N PHE A 57 -15.06 -6.98 2.24
CA PHE A 57 -14.95 -6.28 3.52
C PHE A 57 -13.50 -5.88 3.83
N ALA A 58 -12.52 -6.73 3.51
CA ALA A 58 -11.10 -6.44 3.69
C ALA A 58 -10.63 -5.29 2.78
N VAL A 59 -11.10 -5.22 1.53
CA VAL A 59 -10.82 -4.09 0.63
C VAL A 59 -11.39 -2.79 1.18
N ILE A 60 -12.65 -2.80 1.63
CA ILE A 60 -13.28 -1.62 2.24
C ILE A 60 -12.50 -1.19 3.49
N ALA A 61 -12.16 -2.13 4.37
CA ALA A 61 -11.38 -1.86 5.57
C ALA A 61 -9.99 -1.29 5.24
N ALA A 62 -9.32 -1.84 4.23
CA ALA A 62 -8.01 -1.36 3.78
C ALA A 62 -8.08 0.06 3.19
N LEU A 63 -9.13 0.38 2.43
CA LEU A 63 -9.35 1.73 1.92
C LEU A 63 -9.60 2.73 3.05
N VAL A 64 -10.45 2.38 4.03
CA VAL A 64 -10.70 3.21 5.20
C VAL A 64 -9.41 3.42 6.00
N PHE A 65 -8.65 2.36 6.26
CA PHE A 65 -7.39 2.44 6.98
C PHE A 65 -6.34 3.28 6.24
N SER A 66 -6.24 3.10 4.93
CA SER A 66 -5.40 3.88 4.02
C SER A 66 -5.76 5.37 4.07
N LEU A 67 -7.06 5.69 4.07
CA LEU A 67 -7.56 7.07 4.20
C LEU A 67 -7.25 7.64 5.59
N LEU A 68 -7.52 6.90 6.66
CA LEU A 68 -7.23 7.33 8.03
C LEU A 68 -5.73 7.56 8.23
N PHE A 69 -4.89 6.67 7.71
CA PHE A 69 -3.44 6.85 7.76
C PHE A 69 -3.00 8.11 7.02
N TRP A 70 -3.52 8.33 5.81
CA TRP A 70 -3.24 9.55 5.07
C TRP A 70 -3.67 10.79 5.87
N LEU A 71 -4.87 10.72 6.47
CA LEU A 71 -5.48 11.77 7.26
C LEU A 71 -4.70 12.04 8.56
N PHE A 72 -4.17 11.06 9.27
CA PHE A 72 -3.51 11.31 10.56
C PHE A 72 -1.98 11.43 10.45
N VAL A 73 -1.36 10.74 9.51
CA VAL A 73 0.11 10.59 9.43
C VAL A 73 0.65 11.03 8.07
N GLY A 74 -0.06 10.74 6.98
CA GLY A 74 0.36 11.06 5.62
C GLY A 74 0.60 12.54 5.38
N ARG A 75 -0.25 13.41 5.93
CA ARG A 75 -0.16 14.87 5.71
C ARG A 75 1.09 15.51 6.31
N TYR A 76 1.57 14.98 7.44
CA TYR A 76 2.66 15.57 8.21
C TYR A 76 4.04 15.01 7.84
N ASN A 77 4.08 13.92 7.07
CA ASN A 77 5.31 13.29 6.64
C ASN A 77 5.28 13.11 5.11
N PRO A 78 5.63 14.14 4.33
CA PRO A 78 5.68 14.02 2.87
C PRO A 78 6.73 12.99 2.46
N VAL A 79 6.52 12.35 1.31
CA VAL A 79 7.52 11.42 0.74
C VAL A 79 8.72 12.26 0.29
N GLY A 80 9.91 11.94 0.80
CA GLY A 80 11.13 12.64 0.42
C GLY A 80 11.43 12.50 -1.07
N ASP A 81 12.05 13.53 -1.65
CA ASP A 81 12.59 13.46 -2.99
C ASP A 81 14.01 12.92 -2.94
N SER A 82 14.27 11.82 -3.66
CA SER A 82 15.62 11.27 -3.80
C SER A 82 16.59 12.26 -4.46
N ASP A 83 16.10 13.20 -5.27
CA ASP A 83 16.94 14.13 -6.02
C ASP A 83 17.43 15.32 -5.13
N GLU A 84 16.73 15.64 -4.04
CA GLU A 84 17.08 16.76 -3.13
C GLU A 84 18.20 16.41 -2.13
N ASN A 85 18.44 15.11 -1.91
CA ASN A 85 19.43 14.60 -0.95
C ASN A 85 20.73 14.10 -1.63
N ILE A 86 21.02 14.59 -2.84
CA ILE A 86 22.29 14.35 -3.52
C ILE A 86 23.33 15.28 -2.89
N GLN A 87 23.92 14.82 -1.78
CA GLN A 87 25.07 15.50 -1.19
C GLN A 87 26.28 15.30 -2.10
N VAL A 88 26.69 16.35 -2.81
CA VAL A 88 27.91 16.36 -3.61
C VAL A 88 29.09 16.34 -2.65
N LEU A 89 29.69 15.16 -2.46
CA LEU A 89 30.93 15.00 -1.72
C LEU A 89 32.10 15.49 -2.59
N GLY A 90 32.79 16.54 -2.14
CA GLY A 90 34.01 17.04 -2.78
C GLY A 90 33.91 18.40 -3.47
N MET A 91 33.05 19.31 -2.99
CA MET A 91 33.14 20.74 -3.31
C MET A 91 33.84 21.49 -2.18
N ASP A 92 34.99 20.96 -1.74
CA ASP A 92 35.98 21.71 -0.99
C ASP A 92 36.94 22.29 -2.04
N ASP A 93 36.99 23.61 -2.16
CA ASP A 93 37.95 24.34 -3.00
C ASP A 93 39.40 24.00 -2.66
#